data_AF-A0A401HBP9-F1
#
_entry.id   AF-A0A401HBP9-F1
#
_cell.length_a   1.000
_cell.length_b   1.000
_cell.length_c   1.000
_cell.angle_alpha   90.00
_cell.angle_beta   90.00
_cell.angle_gamma   90.00
#
_symmetry.space_group_name_H-M   'P 1'
#
loop_
_entity.id
_entity.type
_entity.pdbx_description
1 polymer ?
#
loop_
_entity_poly.entity_id
_entity_poly.type
_entity_poly.pdbx_seq_one_letter_code
_entity_poly.pdbx_strand_id
1 'polypeptide(L)'
;RDYNVVAVDGGRGGVVLAGAHLDHWYTGFTDNILGVAQAVETARRLRGRGLAAGVVVFGAEEHGMPGMASWYWAAGSRSYAGLLRESGAAEEVEAYVNFDVAGYRCLVASGAPQLVGHALEAGAVERCCECPECDSIMMAWAGIPTLSLHSLWCPGVQEAYHTPRDTPDRASWDTAWTAVEAAVRTVTRGPEWPRLAHHFRSSLSGAGVRGRRLLYILESLARRAGWGPLFREASRSLLKVVHYGSLRWESRPLEALYMPEASLFKRIMGDIERGKPPLAVVEVGRSERQLYSLSPTPPPRA
;
A
#
# COMPACT_ATOMS: atom_id res chain seq x y z
N ARG A 1 14.72 -20.13 8.80
CA ARG A 1 13.46 -19.80 9.52
C ARG A 1 13.41 -18.30 9.53
N ASP A 2 12.32 -17.72 9.08
CA ASP A 2 12.17 -16.27 9.01
C ASP A 2 11.23 -15.74 10.10
N TYR A 3 11.38 -14.48 10.46
CA TYR A 3 10.69 -13.85 11.58
C TYR A 3 10.51 -12.35 11.35
N ASN A 4 9.27 -11.86 11.49
CA ASN A 4 9.02 -10.43 11.61
C ASN A 4 9.40 -9.95 13.02
N VAL A 5 10.04 -8.78 13.13
CA VAL A 5 10.35 -8.11 14.40
C VAL A 5 9.36 -6.97 14.59
N VAL A 6 8.67 -6.95 15.72
CA VAL A 6 7.57 -6.01 15.99
C VAL A 6 7.80 -5.35 17.34
N ALA A 7 7.87 -4.02 17.37
CA ALA A 7 8.06 -3.23 18.58
C ALA A 7 7.03 -2.09 18.64
N VAL A 8 5.98 -2.28 19.44
CA VAL A 8 4.83 -1.36 19.52
C VAL A 8 4.76 -0.72 20.91
N ASP A 9 4.50 0.59 20.95
CA ASP A 9 4.18 1.30 22.19
C ASP A 9 2.68 1.10 22.51
N GLY A 10 2.38 0.33 23.56
CA GLY A 10 1.02 -0.13 23.93
C GLY A 10 0.13 0.95 24.58
N GLY A 11 0.15 2.17 24.05
CA GLY A 11 -0.64 3.29 24.53
C GLY A 11 -2.15 3.12 24.32
N ARG A 12 -2.95 3.90 25.06
CA ARG A 12 -4.41 3.94 24.86
C ARG A 12 -4.76 4.78 23.63
N GLY A 13 -5.01 4.13 22.50
CA GLY A 13 -5.42 4.77 21.26
C GLY A 13 -5.18 3.84 20.06
N GLY A 14 -5.44 4.34 18.85
CA GLY A 14 -4.91 3.68 17.66
C GLY A 14 -3.41 3.92 17.54
N VAL A 15 -2.70 3.01 16.87
CA VAL A 15 -1.25 3.05 16.71
C VAL A 15 -0.83 3.28 15.26
N VAL A 16 0.23 4.04 15.06
CA VAL A 16 0.89 4.18 13.75
C VAL A 16 2.09 3.24 13.69
N LEU A 17 2.16 2.42 12.65
CA LEU A 17 3.28 1.51 12.43
C LEU A 17 4.17 2.08 11.33
N ALA A 18 5.48 2.16 11.57
CA ALA A 18 6.48 2.44 10.53
C ALA A 18 7.27 1.14 10.26
N GLY A 19 7.61 0.85 9.00
CA GLY A 19 8.29 -0.40 8.68
C GLY A 19 9.02 -0.47 7.35
N ALA A 20 9.74 -1.57 7.20
CA ALA A 20 10.62 -1.97 6.10
C ALA A 20 10.90 -3.48 6.25
N HIS A 21 11.56 -4.13 5.29
CA HIS A 21 12.04 -5.51 5.45
C HIS A 21 13.51 -5.56 5.92
N LEU A 22 13.91 -6.71 6.46
CA LEU A 22 15.25 -6.99 6.98
C LEU A 22 16.09 -7.82 6.01
N ASP A 23 15.46 -8.75 5.31
CA ASP A 23 16.11 -9.56 4.29
C ASP A 23 16.37 -8.74 3.04
N HIS A 24 17.48 -9.05 2.37
CA HIS A 24 18.00 -8.24 1.27
C HIS A 24 18.89 -9.06 0.34
N TRP A 25 18.93 -8.71 -0.94
CA TRP A 25 19.91 -9.28 -1.88
C TRP A 25 21.26 -8.55 -1.76
N TYR A 26 22.34 -9.34 -1.74
CA TYR A 26 23.72 -8.85 -1.67
C TYR A 26 23.98 -7.93 -0.47
N THR A 27 24.35 -6.67 -0.70
CA THR A 27 24.65 -5.67 0.35
C THR A 27 23.39 -5.04 0.92
N GLY A 28 22.35 -4.84 0.10
CA GLY A 28 21.05 -4.34 0.52
C GLY A 28 21.06 -3.03 1.32
N PHE A 29 21.94 -2.08 0.99
CA PHE A 29 22.06 -0.87 1.78
C PHE A 29 20.82 0.02 1.69
N THR A 30 20.38 0.39 0.49
CA THR A 30 19.11 1.13 0.33
C THR A 30 17.92 0.18 0.39
N ASP A 31 18.16 -1.10 0.15
CA ASP A 31 17.20 -2.18 -0.05
C ASP A 31 17.52 -3.37 0.90
N ASN A 32 17.22 -3.29 2.19
CA ASN A 32 16.44 -2.25 2.85
C ASN A 32 16.98 -1.85 4.24
N ILE A 33 18.30 -1.98 4.47
CA ILE A 33 18.98 -1.57 5.71
C ILE A 33 18.67 -0.09 6.06
N LEU A 34 18.65 0.78 5.04
CA LEU A 34 18.30 2.19 5.17
C LEU A 34 16.83 2.40 5.56
N GLY A 35 15.88 1.65 4.98
CA GLY A 35 14.47 1.74 5.34
C GLY A 35 14.19 1.29 6.76
N VAL A 36 14.90 0.27 7.27
CA VAL A 36 14.84 -0.09 8.70
C VAL A 36 15.27 1.09 9.59
N ALA A 37 16.34 1.80 9.23
CA ALA A 37 16.77 3.00 9.96
C ALA A 37 15.74 4.15 9.86
N GLN A 38 15.13 4.36 8.69
CA GLN A 38 14.07 5.35 8.45
C GLN A 38 12.80 5.05 9.24
N ALA A 39 12.40 3.77 9.33
CA ALA A 39 11.26 3.31 10.10
C ALA A 39 11.46 3.54 11.61
N VAL A 40 12.63 3.17 12.14
CA VAL A 40 13.01 3.40 13.55
C VAL A 40 13.02 4.90 13.88
N GLU A 41 13.64 5.73 13.04
CA GLU A 41 13.70 7.18 13.24
C GLU A 41 12.31 7.84 13.15
N THR A 42 11.47 7.39 12.22
CA THR A 42 10.08 7.83 12.09
C THR A 42 9.29 7.52 13.36
N ALA A 43 9.27 6.27 13.82
CA ALA A 43 8.57 5.88 15.05
C ALA A 43 9.11 6.64 16.28
N ARG A 44 10.42 6.83 16.39
CA ARG A 44 11.05 7.63 17.46
C ARG A 44 10.55 9.07 17.47
N ARG A 45 10.44 9.72 16.31
CA ARG A 45 9.93 11.11 16.19
C ARG A 45 8.44 11.22 16.47
N LEU A 46 7.64 10.26 16.04
CA LEU A 46 6.20 10.23 16.32
C LEU A 46 5.95 10.08 17.83
N ARG A 47 6.65 9.16 18.49
CA ARG A 47 6.65 9.02 19.96
C ARG A 47 7.14 10.29 20.67
N GLY A 48 8.20 10.92 20.17
CA GLY A 48 8.68 12.22 20.65
C GLY A 48 7.68 13.38 20.52
N ARG A 49 6.61 13.20 19.74
CA ARG A 49 5.48 14.14 19.60
C ARG A 49 4.22 13.68 20.36
N GLY A 50 4.32 12.63 21.18
CA GLY A 50 3.23 12.09 21.99
C GLY A 50 2.27 11.15 21.26
N LEU A 51 2.61 10.69 20.04
CA LEU A 51 1.79 9.73 19.29
C LEU A 51 2.17 8.30 19.66
N ALA A 52 1.17 7.41 19.78
CA ALA A 52 1.40 5.98 19.84
C ALA A 52 1.94 5.51 18.49
N ALA A 53 3.22 5.12 18.45
CA ALA A 53 3.86 4.62 17.24
C ALA A 53 4.79 3.45 17.53
N GLY A 54 4.84 2.50 16.59
CA GLY A 54 5.67 1.30 16.65
C GLY A 54 6.49 1.10 15.38
N VAL A 55 7.44 0.17 15.45
CA VAL A 55 8.22 -0.30 14.32
C VAL A 55 7.82 -1.74 13.98
N VAL A 56 7.68 -2.02 12.69
CA VAL A 56 7.52 -3.37 12.14
C VAL A 56 8.65 -3.59 11.15
N VAL A 57 9.47 -4.61 11.36
CA VAL A 57 10.51 -5.03 10.42
C VAL A 57 10.13 -6.41 9.92
N PHE A 58 9.83 -6.50 8.63
CA PHE A 58 9.44 -7.77 7.99
C PHE A 58 10.66 -8.62 7.64
N GLY A 59 10.44 -9.91 7.45
CA GLY A 59 11.44 -10.84 6.91
C GLY A 59 10.81 -11.74 5.84
N ALA A 60 11.61 -12.34 4.96
CA ALA A 60 11.14 -13.02 3.76
C ALA A 60 10.26 -12.14 2.85
N GLU A 61 10.58 -10.86 2.70
CA GLU A 61 10.07 -10.05 1.60
C GLU A 61 10.60 -10.66 0.29
N GLU A 62 11.93 -10.63 0.13
CA GLU A 62 12.76 -11.02 -1.01
C GLU A 62 12.60 -12.48 -1.43
N HIS A 63 12.16 -13.33 -0.50
CA HIS A 63 11.88 -14.74 -0.76
C HIS A 63 10.71 -14.95 -1.73
N GLY A 64 9.90 -13.91 -1.96
CA GLY A 64 8.68 -13.99 -2.74
C GLY A 64 7.54 -14.68 -2.00
N MET A 65 6.33 -14.54 -2.53
CA MET A 65 5.10 -15.03 -1.89
C MET A 65 4.62 -16.36 -2.49
N PRO A 66 4.62 -17.46 -1.72
CA PRO A 66 4.10 -18.75 -2.19
C PRO A 66 2.65 -18.66 -2.67
N GLY A 67 2.43 -19.07 -3.92
CA GLY A 67 1.13 -19.03 -4.62
C GLY A 67 0.89 -17.77 -5.47
N MET A 68 1.80 -16.79 -5.42
CA MET A 68 1.82 -15.63 -6.31
C MET A 68 2.99 -15.72 -7.31
N ALA A 69 3.05 -14.76 -8.22
CA ALA A 69 4.12 -14.60 -9.19
C ALA A 69 5.40 -14.06 -8.55
N SER A 70 6.53 -14.20 -9.25
CA SER A 70 7.88 -14.05 -8.71
C SER A 70 8.33 -12.62 -8.37
N TRP A 71 7.48 -11.61 -8.57
CA TRP A 71 7.70 -10.20 -8.22
C TRP A 71 6.72 -9.73 -7.12
N TYR A 72 6.03 -10.66 -6.45
CA TYR A 72 5.34 -10.40 -5.19
C TYR A 72 6.25 -10.82 -4.04
N TRP A 73 6.97 -9.85 -3.50
CA TRP A 73 7.92 -10.00 -2.39
C TRP A 73 7.24 -9.45 -1.13
N ALA A 74 6.88 -10.33 -0.19
CA ALA A 74 5.94 -10.00 0.89
C ALA A 74 5.62 -11.16 1.88
N ALA A 75 6.43 -12.22 2.02
CA ALA A 75 6.00 -13.36 2.86
C ALA A 75 5.88 -12.98 4.35
N GLY A 76 6.78 -12.13 4.84
CA GLY A 76 6.73 -11.52 6.17
C GLY A 76 5.47 -10.70 6.40
N SER A 77 5.27 -9.63 5.61
CA SER A 77 4.10 -8.76 5.73
C SER A 77 2.78 -9.50 5.50
N ARG A 78 2.70 -10.47 4.59
CA ARG A 78 1.53 -11.34 4.41
C ARG A 78 1.18 -12.07 5.71
N SER A 79 2.16 -12.66 6.38
CA SER A 79 1.92 -13.41 7.62
C SER A 79 1.47 -12.50 8.78
N TYR A 80 2.08 -11.32 8.90
CA TYR A 80 1.71 -10.33 9.93
C TYR A 80 0.35 -9.68 9.67
N ALA A 81 0.07 -9.27 8.44
CA ALA A 81 -1.23 -8.75 8.02
C ALA A 81 -2.35 -9.79 8.19
N GLY A 82 -2.04 -11.08 7.97
CA GLY A 82 -2.92 -12.20 8.30
C GLY A 82 -3.26 -12.23 9.79
N LEU A 83 -2.23 -12.24 10.64
CA LEU A 83 -2.38 -12.23 12.11
C LEU A 83 -3.18 -11.03 12.63
N LEU A 84 -2.89 -9.81 12.15
CA LEU A 84 -3.61 -8.59 12.53
C LEU A 84 -5.09 -8.66 12.15
N ARG A 85 -5.41 -9.23 10.98
CA ARG A 85 -6.80 -9.38 10.51
C ARG A 85 -7.54 -10.48 11.27
N GLU A 86 -6.89 -11.60 11.56
CA GLU A 86 -7.50 -12.74 12.26
C GLU A 86 -7.73 -12.47 13.76
N SER A 87 -6.90 -11.63 14.36
CA SER A 87 -7.06 -11.16 15.75
C SER A 87 -7.96 -9.93 15.91
N GLY A 88 -8.34 -9.26 14.81
CA GLY A 88 -9.05 -7.97 14.84
C GLY A 88 -8.15 -6.75 15.10
N ALA A 89 -6.87 -6.95 15.48
CA ALA A 89 -5.93 -5.87 15.78
C ALA A 89 -5.63 -4.93 14.60
N ALA A 90 -5.94 -5.33 13.36
CA ALA A 90 -5.92 -4.43 12.19
C ALA A 90 -6.80 -3.17 12.39
N GLU A 91 -7.86 -3.25 13.21
CA GLU A 91 -8.71 -2.10 13.54
C GLU A 91 -8.08 -1.11 14.52
N GLU A 92 -6.98 -1.48 15.17
CA GLU A 92 -6.23 -0.61 16.08
C GLU A 92 -5.10 0.15 15.37
N VAL A 93 -4.75 -0.23 14.14
CA VAL A 93 -3.72 0.47 13.35
C VAL A 93 -4.34 1.65 12.60
N GLU A 94 -3.89 2.88 12.89
CA GLU A 94 -4.38 4.09 12.22
C GLU A 94 -3.78 4.27 10.83
N ALA A 95 -2.49 3.96 10.70
CA ALA A 95 -1.75 3.97 9.44
C ALA A 95 -0.52 3.06 9.51
N TYR A 96 -0.11 2.53 8.35
CA TYR A 96 1.19 1.90 8.14
C TYR A 96 2.04 2.74 7.18
N VAL A 97 3.24 3.15 7.61
CA VAL A 97 4.23 3.82 6.75
C VAL A 97 5.30 2.83 6.37
N ASN A 98 5.49 2.60 5.07
CA ASN A 98 6.50 1.70 4.52
C ASN A 98 7.68 2.49 3.94
N PHE A 99 8.91 2.02 4.18
CA PHE A 99 10.13 2.48 3.53
C PHE A 99 10.74 1.34 2.73
N ASP A 100 11.07 1.59 1.47
CA ASP A 100 11.49 0.56 0.52
C ASP A 100 12.36 1.18 -0.59
N VAL A 101 13.62 0.76 -0.71
CA VAL A 101 14.61 1.40 -1.62
C VAL A 101 14.70 2.94 -1.42
N ALA A 102 14.31 3.47 -0.25
CA ALA A 102 13.86 4.86 -0.07
C ALA A 102 14.99 5.89 0.10
N GLY A 103 16.00 5.80 -0.76
CA GLY A 103 17.26 6.54 -0.65
C GLY A 103 17.95 6.85 -1.98
N TYR A 104 17.29 6.80 -3.14
CA TYR A 104 17.91 7.25 -4.41
C TYR A 104 17.58 8.72 -4.73
N ARG A 105 18.02 9.22 -5.89
CA ARG A 105 17.87 10.64 -6.31
C ARG A 105 16.43 11.17 -6.41
N CYS A 106 15.41 10.33 -6.28
CA CYS A 106 14.01 10.75 -6.24
C CYS A 106 13.26 10.01 -5.13
N LEU A 107 12.24 10.66 -4.57
CA LEU A 107 11.31 10.03 -3.63
C LEU A 107 9.96 9.90 -4.32
N VAL A 108 9.34 8.74 -4.20
CA VAL A 108 7.99 8.49 -4.70
C VAL A 108 7.10 8.15 -3.51
N ALA A 109 5.88 8.69 -3.53
CA ALA A 109 4.84 8.39 -2.56
C ALA A 109 3.70 7.62 -3.24
N SER A 110 3.32 6.51 -2.62
CA SER A 110 2.24 5.61 -3.02
C SER A 110 1.43 5.22 -1.77
N GLY A 111 0.24 4.64 -1.94
CA GLY A 111 -0.62 4.20 -0.84
C GLY A 111 -1.99 4.89 -0.82
N ALA A 112 -2.56 5.04 0.37
CA ALA A 112 -3.91 5.52 0.59
C ALA A 112 -4.06 7.01 0.19
N PRO A 113 -5.09 7.41 -0.60
CA PRO A 113 -5.21 8.77 -1.15
C PRO A 113 -5.18 9.90 -0.12
N GLN A 114 -5.62 9.64 1.11
CA GLN A 114 -5.61 10.59 2.23
C GLN A 114 -4.25 10.77 2.92
N LEU A 115 -3.24 9.93 2.63
CA LEU A 115 -1.91 10.00 3.26
C LEU A 115 -0.82 10.51 2.30
N VAL A 116 -1.04 10.38 0.99
CA VAL A 116 -0.03 10.71 -0.03
C VAL A 116 0.27 12.20 -0.15
N GLY A 117 -0.72 13.10 -0.11
CA GLY A 117 -0.51 14.51 -0.49
C GLY A 117 0.43 15.30 0.43
N HIS A 118 0.41 15.04 1.73
CA HIS A 118 1.39 15.60 2.67
C HIS A 118 2.83 15.12 2.42
N ALA A 119 3.05 13.96 1.81
CA ALA A 119 4.37 13.53 1.35
C ALA A 119 4.79 14.28 0.07
N LEU A 120 3.84 14.66 -0.80
CA LEU A 120 4.13 15.47 -1.99
C LEU A 120 4.59 16.88 -1.61
N GLU A 121 4.01 17.49 -0.58
CA GLU A 121 4.50 18.76 -0.02
C GLU A 121 5.94 18.68 0.51
N ALA A 122 6.42 17.48 0.86
CA ALA A 122 7.79 17.25 1.29
C ALA A 122 8.75 17.01 0.11
N GLY A 123 8.25 16.99 -1.14
CA GLY A 123 9.06 16.79 -2.35
C GLY A 123 8.99 15.37 -2.94
N ALA A 124 8.13 14.49 -2.42
CA ALA A 124 7.86 13.22 -3.08
C ALA A 124 7.05 13.43 -4.38
N VAL A 125 7.29 12.59 -5.38
CA VAL A 125 6.47 12.51 -6.59
C VAL A 125 5.33 11.52 -6.35
N GLU A 126 4.11 11.86 -6.76
CA GLU A 126 3.01 10.92 -6.69
C GLU A 126 3.14 9.87 -7.78
N ARG A 127 3.24 8.60 -7.39
CA ARG A 127 2.80 7.50 -8.25
C ARG A 127 1.47 7.04 -7.69
N CYS A 128 0.43 7.06 -8.53
CA CYS A 128 -0.89 6.69 -8.05
C CYS A 128 -0.86 5.31 -7.38
N CYS A 129 -1.67 5.26 -6.33
CA CYS A 129 -2.23 4.04 -5.80
C CYS A 129 -1.20 3.26 -4.95
N GLU A 130 -1.50 2.04 -4.54
CA GLU A 130 -0.62 1.23 -3.70
C GLU A 130 0.63 0.76 -4.47
N CYS A 131 1.73 0.51 -3.77
CA CYS A 131 2.91 -0.15 -4.34
C CYS A 131 2.74 -1.68 -4.24
N PRO A 132 2.55 -2.43 -5.35
CA PRO A 132 2.36 -3.88 -5.29
C PRO A 132 3.63 -4.69 -5.03
N GLU A 133 4.80 -4.11 -5.31
CA GLU A 133 6.11 -4.68 -5.03
C GLU A 133 6.51 -4.49 -3.55
N CYS A 134 5.93 -3.50 -2.85
CA CYS A 134 6.27 -3.18 -1.47
C CYS A 134 5.40 -3.94 -0.45
N ASP A 135 5.95 -4.24 0.73
CA ASP A 135 5.23 -4.81 1.89
C ASP A 135 3.93 -4.07 2.31
N SER A 136 3.79 -2.79 1.95
CA SER A 136 2.58 -2.00 2.20
C SER A 136 1.31 -2.64 1.63
N ILE A 137 1.37 -3.35 0.50
CA ILE A 137 0.17 -3.94 -0.11
C ILE A 137 -0.51 -4.97 0.80
N MET A 138 0.25 -5.72 1.61
CA MET A 138 -0.34 -6.72 2.52
C MET A 138 -1.09 -6.05 3.66
N MET A 139 -0.55 -4.95 4.18
CA MET A 139 -1.18 -4.13 5.22
C MET A 139 -2.45 -3.45 4.68
N ALA A 140 -2.38 -2.91 3.46
CA ALA A 140 -3.55 -2.35 2.77
C ALA A 140 -4.66 -3.38 2.54
N TRP A 141 -4.31 -4.62 2.18
CA TRP A 141 -5.24 -5.74 2.07
C TRP A 141 -5.79 -6.26 3.40
N ALA A 142 -5.22 -5.87 4.55
CA ALA A 142 -5.82 -6.05 5.87
C ALA A 142 -6.82 -4.92 6.22
N GLY A 143 -6.95 -3.88 5.38
CA GLY A 143 -7.82 -2.72 5.63
C GLY A 143 -7.13 -1.55 6.34
N ILE A 144 -5.80 -1.60 6.48
CA ILE A 144 -4.99 -0.57 7.14
C ILE A 144 -4.62 0.51 6.11
N PRO A 145 -4.86 1.81 6.37
CA PRO A 145 -4.39 2.89 5.49
C PRO A 145 -2.86 2.91 5.40
N THR A 146 -2.31 3.02 4.19
CA THR A 146 -0.84 3.00 3.98
C THR A 146 -0.28 4.30 3.42
N LEU A 147 1.00 4.53 3.67
CA LEU A 147 1.87 5.39 2.89
C LEU A 147 3.16 4.62 2.61
N SER A 148 3.40 4.24 1.35
CA SER A 148 4.69 3.71 0.93
C SER A 148 5.56 4.83 0.36
N LEU A 149 6.75 5.00 0.93
CA LEU A 149 7.78 5.93 0.52
C LEU A 149 8.95 5.13 -0.03
N HIS A 150 9.24 5.28 -1.31
CA HIS A 150 10.21 4.42 -1.99
C HIS A 150 10.89 5.13 -3.16
N SER A 151 11.91 4.48 -3.72
CA SER A 151 12.57 4.94 -4.95
C SER A 151 12.53 3.91 -6.10
N LEU A 152 11.83 2.78 -5.99
CA LEU A 152 11.83 1.65 -6.95
C LEU A 152 11.79 2.03 -8.45
N TRP A 153 11.12 3.15 -8.79
CA TRP A 153 10.96 3.63 -10.18
C TRP A 153 11.75 4.89 -10.53
N CYS A 154 12.69 5.30 -9.68
CA CYS A 154 13.56 6.45 -9.96
C CYS A 154 14.66 6.11 -10.99
N PRO A 155 15.07 7.08 -11.84
CA PRO A 155 16.19 6.89 -12.76
C PRO A 155 17.48 6.47 -12.05
N GLY A 156 18.12 5.41 -12.56
CA GLY A 156 19.39 4.86 -12.05
C GLY A 156 19.27 3.78 -10.97
N VAL A 157 18.08 3.52 -10.43
CA VAL A 157 17.87 2.45 -9.42
C VAL A 157 18.20 1.08 -10.00
N GLN A 158 17.76 0.81 -11.24
CA GLN A 158 18.03 -0.43 -11.99
C GLN A 158 19.53 -0.75 -12.21
N GLU A 159 20.45 0.19 -11.96
CA GLU A 159 21.90 -0.04 -12.06
C GLU A 159 22.50 -0.69 -10.80
N ALA A 160 21.78 -0.59 -9.67
CA ALA A 160 22.27 -0.91 -8.34
C ALA A 160 21.34 -1.85 -7.54
N TYR A 161 20.02 -1.66 -7.62
CA TYR A 161 18.99 -2.49 -7.02
C TYR A 161 19.16 -3.98 -7.38
N HIS A 162 19.04 -4.87 -6.39
CA HIS A 162 19.32 -6.31 -6.51
C HIS A 162 20.71 -6.63 -7.11
N THR A 163 21.73 -5.79 -6.82
CA THR A 163 23.13 -6.06 -7.19
C THR A 163 24.10 -5.74 -6.03
N PRO A 164 25.36 -6.24 -6.08
CA PRO A 164 26.42 -5.82 -5.16
C PRO A 164 26.76 -4.32 -5.16
N ARG A 165 26.18 -3.50 -6.06
CA ARG A 165 26.38 -2.05 -6.12
C ARG A 165 25.41 -1.26 -5.24
N ASP A 166 24.45 -1.89 -4.57
CA ASP A 166 23.61 -1.20 -3.58
C ASP A 166 24.39 -0.98 -2.28
N THR A 167 25.21 0.07 -2.27
CA THR A 167 26.18 0.39 -1.23
C THR A 167 25.96 1.79 -0.64
N PRO A 168 26.48 2.10 0.57
CA PRO A 168 26.25 3.39 1.23
C PRO A 168 26.60 4.65 0.41
N ASP A 169 27.54 4.54 -0.53
CA ASP A 169 27.95 5.61 -1.45
C ASP A 169 26.94 5.90 -2.58
N ARG A 170 25.99 5.00 -2.82
CA ARG A 170 24.87 5.22 -3.77
C ARG A 170 23.68 5.95 -3.15
N ALA A 171 23.60 6.00 -1.82
CA ALA A 171 22.47 6.59 -1.13
C ALA A 171 22.48 8.14 -1.18
N SER A 172 21.37 8.70 -1.62
CA SER A 172 20.99 10.10 -1.46
C SER A 172 20.49 10.33 -0.03
N TRP A 173 21.38 10.76 0.85
CA TRP A 173 21.04 11.06 2.25
C TRP A 173 19.97 12.16 2.39
N ASP A 174 19.96 13.15 1.50
CA ASP A 174 18.92 14.18 1.44
C ASP A 174 17.55 13.55 1.15
N THR A 175 17.48 12.59 0.22
CA THR A 175 16.24 11.86 -0.07
C THR A 175 15.84 10.96 1.09
N ALA A 176 16.79 10.27 1.70
CA ALA A 176 16.54 9.38 2.83
C ALA A 176 15.94 10.15 4.03
N TRP A 177 16.46 11.35 4.29
CA TRP A 177 15.92 12.26 5.29
C TRP A 177 14.54 12.82 4.88
N THR A 178 14.39 13.20 3.61
CA THR A 178 13.12 13.71 3.06
C THR A 178 12.00 12.68 3.22
N ALA A 179 12.27 11.38 3.08
CA ALA A 179 11.30 10.33 3.34
C ALA A 179 10.86 10.29 4.82
N VAL A 180 11.78 10.42 5.77
CA VAL A 180 11.45 10.51 7.21
C VAL A 180 10.62 11.76 7.52
N GLU A 181 10.98 12.92 6.95
CA GLU A 181 10.20 14.15 7.11
C GLU A 181 8.80 14.06 6.48
N ALA A 182 8.67 13.42 5.32
CA ALA A 182 7.41 13.15 4.65
C ALA A 182 6.50 12.26 5.53
N ALA A 183 7.03 11.14 6.02
CA ALA A 183 6.32 10.23 6.93
C ALA A 183 5.84 10.92 8.20
N VAL A 184 6.74 11.61 8.89
CA VAL A 184 6.42 12.33 10.13
C VAL A 184 5.42 13.47 9.86
N ARG A 185 5.56 14.21 8.76
CA ARG A 185 4.61 15.26 8.36
C ARG A 185 3.22 14.70 8.10
N THR A 186 3.10 13.64 7.28
CA THR A 186 1.81 13.03 6.95
C THR A 186 1.11 12.57 8.21
N VAL A 187 1.79 11.81 9.06
CA VAL A 187 1.17 11.25 10.28
C VAL A 187 0.80 12.35 11.26
N THR A 188 1.67 13.35 11.49
CA THR A 188 1.42 14.40 12.50
C THR A 188 0.34 15.39 12.10
N ARG A 189 0.13 15.62 10.80
CA ARG A 189 -1.00 16.42 10.29
C ARG A 189 -2.30 15.61 10.16
N GLY A 190 -2.17 14.29 10.08
CA GLY A 190 -3.29 13.38 9.87
C GLY A 190 -3.79 13.38 8.42
N PRO A 191 -4.92 12.72 8.16
CA PRO A 191 -5.33 12.43 6.79
C PRO A 191 -6.02 13.59 6.06
N GLU A 192 -5.69 13.75 4.78
CA GLU A 192 -6.25 14.76 3.88
C GLU A 192 -7.64 14.36 3.35
N TRP A 193 -8.66 14.57 4.18
CA TRP A 193 -10.05 14.28 3.83
C TRP A 193 -10.55 14.90 2.51
N PRO A 194 -10.17 16.14 2.10
CA PRO A 194 -10.56 16.69 0.80
C PRO A 194 -10.00 15.89 -0.39
N ARG A 195 -8.78 15.34 -0.25
CA ARG A 195 -8.10 14.55 -1.27
C ARG A 195 -8.79 13.20 -1.49
N LEU A 196 -9.19 12.54 -0.41
CA LEU A 196 -9.98 11.31 -0.48
C LEU A 196 -11.42 11.55 -0.96
N ALA A 197 -12.05 12.67 -0.59
CA ALA A 197 -13.34 13.06 -1.14
C ALA A 197 -13.27 13.33 -2.66
N HIS A 198 -12.19 13.96 -3.14
CA HIS A 198 -11.92 14.12 -4.57
C HIS A 198 -11.74 12.76 -5.25
N HIS A 199 -10.96 11.84 -4.66
CA HIS A 199 -10.78 10.47 -5.17
C HIS A 199 -12.09 9.68 -5.30
N PHE A 200 -12.98 9.76 -4.31
CA PHE A 200 -14.31 9.17 -4.44
C PHE A 200 -15.15 9.83 -5.54
N ARG A 201 -15.12 11.16 -5.68
CA ARG A 201 -15.84 11.86 -6.75
C ARG A 201 -15.33 11.47 -8.14
N SER A 202 -14.03 11.48 -8.37
CA SER A 202 -13.45 11.10 -9.67
C SER A 202 -13.78 9.64 -10.00
N SER A 203 -13.61 8.74 -9.04
CA SER A 203 -13.83 7.30 -9.19
C SER A 203 -15.32 6.93 -9.37
N LEU A 204 -16.27 7.65 -8.76
CA LEU A 204 -17.71 7.34 -8.83
C LEU A 204 -18.49 8.17 -9.88
N SER A 205 -17.96 9.31 -10.33
CA SER A 205 -18.64 10.26 -11.26
C SER A 205 -19.28 9.59 -12.48
N GLY A 206 -18.59 8.61 -13.07
CA GLY A 206 -19.02 7.88 -14.26
C GLY A 206 -19.72 6.54 -14.01
N ALA A 207 -20.02 6.16 -12.77
CA ALA A 207 -20.69 4.89 -12.44
C ALA A 207 -22.24 5.00 -12.44
N GLY A 208 -22.78 5.88 -13.30
CA GLY A 208 -24.22 6.06 -13.51
C GLY A 208 -25.01 6.45 -12.25
N VAL A 209 -26.27 6.03 -12.18
CA VAL A 209 -27.16 6.32 -11.05
C VAL A 209 -26.67 5.67 -9.75
N ARG A 210 -26.09 4.47 -9.81
CA ARG A 210 -25.56 3.76 -8.62
C ARG A 210 -24.37 4.51 -8.01
N GLY A 211 -23.41 4.93 -8.83
CA GLY A 211 -22.27 5.75 -8.39
C GLY A 211 -22.69 7.07 -7.76
N ARG A 212 -23.61 7.80 -8.41
CA ARG A 212 -24.17 9.06 -7.86
C ARG A 212 -24.91 8.83 -6.53
N ARG A 213 -25.67 7.75 -6.39
CA ARG A 213 -26.35 7.39 -5.13
C ARG A 213 -25.36 7.07 -4.01
N LEU A 214 -24.31 6.30 -4.30
CA LEU A 214 -23.27 5.98 -3.32
C LEU A 214 -22.52 7.25 -2.88
N LEU A 215 -22.11 8.10 -3.83
CA LEU A 215 -21.47 9.38 -3.52
C LEU A 215 -22.36 10.27 -2.64
N TYR A 216 -23.65 10.39 -2.95
CA TYR A 216 -24.60 11.14 -2.13
C TYR A 216 -24.75 10.56 -0.71
N ILE A 217 -24.75 9.23 -0.56
CA ILE A 217 -24.77 8.57 0.76
C ILE A 217 -23.52 8.92 1.54
N LEU A 218 -22.33 8.79 0.94
CA LEU A 218 -21.05 9.11 1.57
C LEU A 218 -20.98 10.59 2.00
N GLU A 219 -21.30 11.53 1.12
CA GLU A 219 -21.31 12.96 1.45
C GLU A 219 -22.39 13.34 2.48
N SER A 220 -23.47 12.57 2.58
CA SER A 220 -24.53 12.80 3.58
C SER A 220 -24.18 12.21 4.95
N LEU A 221 -23.51 11.06 4.99
CA LEU A 221 -22.92 10.52 6.21
C LEU A 221 -21.79 11.42 6.72
N ALA A 222 -20.94 11.92 5.83
CA ALA A 222 -19.82 12.80 6.15
C ALA A 222 -20.27 14.10 6.82
N ARG A 223 -21.35 14.70 6.32
CA ARG A 223 -21.97 15.90 6.90
C ARG A 223 -22.57 15.68 8.29
N ARG A 224 -22.86 14.42 8.67
CA ARG A 224 -23.47 14.06 9.98
C ARG A 224 -22.45 13.59 11.01
N ALA A 225 -21.55 12.68 10.62
CA ALA A 225 -20.59 12.03 11.50
C ALA A 225 -19.17 12.65 11.42
N GLY A 226 -18.95 13.60 10.52
CA GLY A 226 -17.63 14.06 10.13
C GLY A 226 -16.94 13.11 9.14
N TRP A 227 -16.05 13.66 8.33
CA TRP A 227 -15.26 12.87 7.38
C TRP A 227 -14.33 11.86 8.08
N GLY A 228 -13.72 12.20 9.22
CA GLY A 228 -12.76 11.32 9.90
C GLY A 228 -13.32 9.95 10.33
N PRO A 229 -14.42 9.89 11.10
CA PRO A 229 -15.06 8.61 11.47
C PRO A 229 -15.58 7.85 10.26
N LEU A 230 -16.28 8.53 9.34
CA LEU A 230 -16.79 7.90 8.12
C LEU A 230 -15.66 7.34 7.25
N PHE A 231 -14.54 8.04 7.11
CA PHE A 231 -13.44 7.61 6.27
C PHE A 231 -12.55 6.56 6.93
N ARG A 232 -12.44 6.50 8.26
CA ARG A 232 -11.83 5.31 8.90
C ARG A 232 -12.64 4.06 8.57
N GLU A 233 -13.97 4.15 8.67
CA GLU A 233 -14.87 3.06 8.29
C GLU A 233 -14.84 2.78 6.77
N ALA A 234 -14.92 3.81 5.92
CA ALA A 234 -14.86 3.65 4.48
C ALA A 234 -13.46 3.20 3.99
N SER A 235 -12.38 3.48 4.72
CA SER A 235 -11.06 2.95 4.38
C SER A 235 -10.97 1.46 4.66
N ARG A 236 -11.53 1.02 5.80
CA ARG A 236 -11.63 -0.41 6.16
C ARG A 236 -12.57 -1.17 5.24
N SER A 237 -13.72 -0.59 4.92
CA SER A 237 -14.86 -1.30 4.33
C SER A 237 -15.08 -1.04 2.84
N LEU A 238 -14.71 0.14 2.31
CA LEU A 238 -15.00 0.55 0.92
C LEU A 238 -13.75 0.81 0.05
N LEU A 239 -12.62 1.24 0.63
CA LEU A 239 -11.34 1.38 -0.07
C LEU A 239 -10.58 0.06 -0.02
N LYS A 240 -10.92 -0.87 -0.89
CA LYS A 240 -10.10 -2.06 -1.08
C LYS A 240 -8.97 -1.75 -2.06
N VAL A 241 -7.75 -2.21 -1.74
CA VAL A 241 -6.71 -2.32 -2.77
C VAL A 241 -7.08 -3.47 -3.68
N VAL A 242 -7.38 -3.15 -4.94
CA VAL A 242 -7.68 -4.13 -5.97
C VAL A 242 -6.58 -4.14 -6.99
N HIS A 243 -6.00 -5.31 -7.18
CA HIS A 243 -5.03 -5.51 -8.25
C HIS A 243 -5.75 -5.64 -9.60
N TYR A 244 -5.10 -5.24 -10.69
CA TYR A 244 -5.52 -5.45 -12.07
C TYR A 244 -4.44 -6.26 -12.82
N GLY A 245 -4.70 -7.54 -13.08
CA GLY A 245 -3.73 -8.51 -13.64
C GLY A 245 -3.76 -9.85 -12.92
N SER A 246 -3.11 -10.89 -13.45
CA SER A 246 -3.02 -12.16 -12.71
C SER A 246 -1.93 -12.12 -11.63
N LEU A 247 -2.32 -12.21 -10.36
CA LEU A 247 -1.41 -12.40 -9.20
C LEU A 247 -0.41 -13.55 -9.36
N ARG A 248 -0.68 -14.51 -10.26
CA ARG A 248 0.11 -15.72 -10.46
C ARG A 248 0.87 -15.74 -11.80
N TRP A 249 0.48 -14.92 -12.78
CA TRP A 249 0.93 -15.08 -14.17
C TRP A 249 1.29 -13.77 -14.93
N GLU A 250 1.05 -12.58 -14.38
CA GLU A 250 1.12 -11.29 -15.12
C GLU A 250 2.52 -10.64 -15.14
N SER A 251 3.37 -10.96 -16.11
CA SER A 251 4.77 -10.48 -16.20
C SER A 251 4.99 -8.97 -16.46
N ARG A 252 4.00 -8.12 -16.15
CA ARG A 252 4.04 -6.65 -16.34
C ARG A 252 3.99 -5.93 -14.99
N PRO A 253 4.49 -4.68 -14.90
CA PRO A 253 4.32 -3.87 -13.71
C PRO A 253 2.84 -3.77 -13.33
N LEU A 254 2.54 -4.08 -12.08
CA LEU A 254 1.18 -4.26 -11.62
C LEU A 254 0.58 -2.93 -11.17
N GLU A 255 -0.73 -2.78 -11.37
CA GLU A 255 -1.49 -1.68 -10.77
C GLU A 255 -2.26 -2.20 -9.55
N ALA A 256 -2.12 -1.54 -8.41
CA ALA A 256 -2.83 -1.85 -7.17
C ALA A 256 -3.68 -0.64 -6.74
N LEU A 257 -4.93 -0.60 -7.20
CA LEU A 257 -5.79 0.57 -7.07
C LEU A 257 -6.55 0.58 -5.75
N TYR A 258 -6.48 1.69 -5.00
CA TYR A 258 -7.44 1.99 -3.95
C TYR A 258 -8.80 2.33 -4.58
N MET A 259 -9.73 1.38 -4.63
CA MET A 259 -11.00 1.54 -5.34
C MET A 259 -12.22 1.27 -4.45
N PRO A 260 -13.26 2.13 -4.53
CA PRO A 260 -14.63 1.71 -4.27
C PRO A 260 -15.02 0.54 -5.19
N GLU A 261 -15.73 -0.46 -4.66
CA GLU A 261 -16.24 -1.60 -5.44
C GLU A 261 -17.05 -1.16 -6.69
N ALA A 262 -17.79 -0.06 -6.60
CA ALA A 262 -18.55 0.51 -7.72
C ALA A 262 -17.66 1.13 -8.81
N SER A 263 -16.47 1.62 -8.45
CA SER A 263 -15.47 2.17 -9.38
C SER A 263 -14.64 1.06 -10.01
N LEU A 264 -14.40 -0.02 -9.27
CA LEU A 264 -13.88 -1.25 -9.80
C LEU A 264 -14.80 -1.79 -10.90
N PHE A 265 -16.10 -1.95 -10.59
CA PHE A 265 -17.12 -2.35 -11.56
C PHE A 265 -17.09 -1.52 -12.85
N LYS A 266 -16.98 -0.18 -12.72
CA LYS A 266 -16.84 0.73 -13.87
C LYS A 266 -15.59 0.43 -14.72
N ARG A 267 -14.43 0.12 -14.11
CA ARG A 267 -13.21 -0.22 -14.86
C ARG A 267 -13.41 -1.48 -15.70
N ILE A 268 -14.03 -2.53 -15.14
CA ILE A 268 -14.38 -3.75 -15.89
C ILE A 268 -15.20 -3.42 -17.13
N MET A 269 -16.30 -2.66 -16.95
CA MET A 269 -17.23 -2.36 -18.03
C MET A 269 -16.54 -1.59 -19.15
N GLY A 270 -15.71 -0.60 -18.81
CA GLY A 270 -14.92 0.15 -19.79
C GLY A 270 -13.81 -0.67 -20.47
N ASP A 271 -13.35 -1.78 -19.90
CA ASP A 271 -12.42 -2.70 -20.55
C ASP A 271 -13.14 -3.74 -21.43
N ILE A 272 -14.32 -4.21 -21.01
CA ILE A 272 -15.26 -5.01 -21.84
C ILE A 272 -15.69 -4.22 -23.08
N GLU A 273 -16.12 -2.97 -22.92
CA GLU A 273 -16.53 -2.07 -24.01
C GLU A 273 -15.39 -1.80 -25.02
N ARG A 274 -14.14 -1.89 -24.58
CA ARG A 274 -12.94 -1.76 -25.42
C ARG A 274 -12.46 -3.08 -26.03
N GLY A 275 -13.25 -4.15 -25.93
CA GLY A 275 -12.94 -5.46 -26.49
C GLY A 275 -11.76 -6.17 -25.83
N LYS A 276 -11.34 -5.75 -24.64
CA LYS A 276 -10.31 -6.48 -23.89
C LYS A 276 -10.92 -7.74 -23.27
N PRO A 277 -10.23 -8.90 -23.32
CA PRO A 277 -10.74 -10.11 -22.69
C PRO A 277 -10.75 -9.94 -21.17
N PRO A 278 -11.86 -10.23 -20.50
CA PRO A 278 -11.86 -10.53 -19.07
C PRO A 278 -11.44 -12.02 -18.90
N LEU A 279 -10.65 -12.39 -17.88
CA LEU A 279 -10.00 -13.73 -17.72
C LEU A 279 -10.93 -14.89 -17.17
N ALA A 280 -10.64 -15.53 -16.03
CA ALA A 280 -11.50 -16.54 -15.37
C ALA A 280 -11.38 -16.58 -13.82
N VAL A 281 -12.50 -16.56 -13.07
CA VAL A 281 -12.53 -16.55 -11.59
C VAL A 281 -12.39 -17.98 -11.10
N VAL A 282 -11.49 -18.23 -10.15
CA VAL A 282 -11.33 -19.55 -9.54
C VAL A 282 -11.34 -19.41 -8.02
N GLU A 283 -12.29 -20.09 -7.38
CA GLU A 283 -12.41 -20.19 -5.93
C GLU A 283 -11.42 -21.24 -5.39
N VAL A 284 -10.65 -20.90 -4.36
CA VAL A 284 -9.74 -21.83 -3.67
C VAL A 284 -9.88 -21.63 -2.15
N GLY A 285 -10.87 -22.29 -1.56
CA GLY A 285 -11.13 -22.25 -0.12
C GLY A 285 -12.02 -21.07 0.32
N ARG A 286 -11.97 -20.72 1.61
CA ARG A 286 -12.94 -19.82 2.28
C ARG A 286 -12.55 -18.33 2.30
N SER A 287 -11.71 -17.85 1.38
CA SER A 287 -11.27 -16.45 1.40
C SER A 287 -11.13 -15.87 -0.01
N GLU A 288 -12.12 -15.08 -0.41
CA GLU A 288 -12.08 -14.29 -1.64
C GLU A 288 -11.00 -13.19 -1.59
N ARG A 289 -10.29 -13.00 -2.71
CA ARG A 289 -9.75 -11.71 -3.15
C ARG A 289 -9.98 -11.60 -4.66
N GLN A 290 -10.72 -10.58 -5.09
CA GLN A 290 -11.23 -10.45 -6.47
C GLN A 290 -10.13 -10.08 -7.48
N LEU A 291 -10.24 -10.65 -8.70
CA LEU A 291 -9.47 -10.27 -9.89
C LEU A 291 -10.12 -10.72 -11.21
N TYR A 292 -9.85 -10.01 -12.31
CA TYR A 292 -10.83 -9.83 -13.39
C TYR A 292 -10.93 -10.84 -14.52
N SER A 293 -12.17 -11.30 -14.76
CA SER A 293 -12.35 -12.69 -15.14
C SER A 293 -13.71 -13.10 -15.74
N LEU A 294 -13.86 -13.11 -17.08
CA LEU A 294 -15.04 -13.56 -17.85
C LEU A 294 -14.67 -13.90 -19.32
N SER A 295 -14.34 -15.16 -19.66
CA SER A 295 -14.38 -15.63 -21.05
C SER A 295 -14.99 -17.04 -21.16
N PRO A 296 -16.00 -17.27 -22.04
CA PRO A 296 -16.82 -18.48 -22.00
C PRO A 296 -16.36 -19.59 -22.96
N THR A 297 -15.24 -20.25 -22.66
CA THR A 297 -14.86 -21.49 -23.38
C THR A 297 -14.06 -22.45 -22.49
N PRO A 298 -14.43 -23.74 -22.40
CA PRO A 298 -13.51 -24.76 -21.89
C PRO A 298 -12.35 -24.95 -22.89
N PRO A 299 -11.16 -25.39 -22.44
CA PRO A 299 -10.13 -25.83 -23.35
C PRO A 299 -10.65 -27.02 -24.18
N PRO A 300 -10.30 -27.12 -25.48
CA PRO A 300 -10.62 -28.31 -26.26
C PRO A 300 -9.96 -29.52 -25.60
N ARG A 301 -10.69 -30.64 -25.54
CA ARG A 301 -10.13 -31.91 -25.08
C ARG A 301 -9.04 -32.35 -26.05
N ALA A 302 -7.84 -32.59 -25.51
CA ALA A 302 -6.87 -33.50 -26.10
C ALA A 302 -7.20 -34.95 -25.65
#